data_AF-A0A0Q5MSQ6-F1
#
_entry.id   AF-A0A0Q5MSQ6-F1
#
_cell.length_a   1.000
_cell.length_b   1.000
_cell.length_c   1.000
_cell.angle_alpha   90.00
_cell.angle_beta   90.00
_cell.angle_gamma   90.00
#
_symmetry.space_group_name_H-M   'P 1'
#
loop_
_entity.id
_entity.type
_entity.pdbx_description
1 polymer ?
#
loop_
_entity_poly.entity_id
_entity_poly.type
_entity_poly.pdbx_seq_one_letter_code
_entity_poly.pdbx_strand_id
1 'polypeptide(L)'
;MSSELLAPPRATVIVVRDDGTSPTGLVSALVGTLDGGSGPAPFDVQITEALRPDASLDDGVTAVVRAIRASGAPRWLLAASGSDVRVVAETAARILSGEAGVFGLAGLVVSEAVPPHQAPGVPTLVLDDTTTPSAAVDAVAVFWRDRAGLGPTMSSDFAEVIASTRTSPQTRALLARRALADDPDRRPEVLTATQLDTLRLVADLVVPQRAPRPGAAIDLAARIDADQNLGKSDGWRNAALPPDIEAYRRGLDALADLHLLGLDEQRSRVQAIIDGDFEAPDGRMSADQMQLWFEDARVDLVRAWLAHPATMERIGFDGFANGGPGGAMFQGYDLLGADRREQWEPTMEVVR
;
A
#
# COMPACT_ATOMS: atom_id res chain seq x y z
N MET A 1 2.85 29.88 -2.21
CA MET A 1 2.79 29.00 -3.39
C MET A 1 1.46 28.30 -3.34
N SER A 2 0.59 28.53 -4.33
CA SER A 2 -0.73 27.92 -4.40
C SER A 2 -0.56 26.41 -4.44
N SER A 3 -1.10 25.72 -3.44
CA SER A 3 -1.27 24.27 -3.47
C SER A 3 -2.33 23.98 -4.54
N GLU A 4 -1.91 23.90 -5.80
CA GLU A 4 -2.66 23.10 -6.76
C GLU A 4 -2.73 21.71 -6.13
N LEU A 5 -3.93 21.35 -5.66
CA LEU A 5 -4.26 19.97 -5.34
C LEU A 5 -3.97 19.19 -6.61
N LEU A 6 -2.77 18.58 -6.70
CA LEU A 6 -2.45 17.67 -7.78
C LEU A 6 -3.61 16.67 -7.82
N ALA A 7 -4.35 16.68 -8.94
CA ALA A 7 -5.36 15.68 -9.18
C ALA A 7 -4.71 14.31 -8.96
N PRO A 8 -5.37 13.37 -8.26
CA PRO A 8 -4.78 12.05 -8.07
C PRO A 8 -4.39 11.48 -9.44
N PRO A 9 -3.23 10.81 -9.55
CA PRO A 9 -2.86 10.19 -10.81
C PRO A 9 -4.01 9.28 -11.24
N ARG A 10 -4.45 9.44 -12.49
CA ARG A 10 -5.49 8.60 -13.07
C ARG A 10 -5.01 7.16 -12.99
N ALA A 11 -5.90 6.24 -12.61
CA ALA A 11 -5.54 4.83 -12.61
C ALA A 11 -5.18 4.43 -14.04
N THR A 12 -4.16 3.58 -14.21
CA THR A 12 -3.97 2.86 -15.47
C THR A 12 -4.50 1.44 -15.30
N VAL A 13 -5.43 1.03 -16.15
CA VAL A 13 -5.98 -0.33 -16.18
C VAL A 13 -5.36 -1.07 -17.35
N ILE A 14 -4.55 -2.08 -17.04
CA ILE A 14 -3.91 -2.94 -18.04
C ILE A 14 -4.81 -4.16 -18.25
N VAL A 15 -5.51 -4.17 -19.37
CA VAL A 15 -6.44 -5.21 -19.77
C VAL A 15 -5.69 -6.30 -20.53
N VAL A 16 -5.80 -7.51 -20.03
CA VAL A 16 -5.16 -8.72 -20.53
C VAL A 16 -6.23 -9.53 -21.26
N ARG A 17 -6.02 -9.79 -22.55
CA ARG A 17 -6.97 -10.54 -23.41
C ARG A 17 -6.29 -11.62 -24.25
N ASP A 18 -7.00 -12.69 -24.54
CA ASP A 18 -6.67 -13.70 -25.54
C ASP A 18 -6.96 -13.22 -26.99
N ASP A 19 -6.18 -13.67 -27.97
CA ASP A 19 -6.20 -13.28 -29.40
C ASP A 19 -7.28 -14.02 -30.21
N GLY A 20 -8.10 -14.88 -29.59
CA GLY A 20 -9.00 -15.77 -30.32
C GLY A 20 -10.45 -15.83 -29.83
N THR A 21 -10.78 -15.21 -28.69
CA THR A 21 -12.13 -15.25 -28.12
C THR A 21 -12.81 -13.90 -28.22
N SER A 22 -14.10 -13.89 -28.57
CA SER A 22 -14.89 -12.66 -28.49
C SER A 22 -14.74 -12.07 -27.08
N PRO A 23 -14.37 -10.79 -26.95
CA PRO A 23 -14.12 -10.20 -25.64
C PRO A 23 -15.35 -10.38 -24.75
N THR A 24 -15.14 -10.89 -23.54
CA THR A 24 -16.17 -10.97 -22.49
C THR A 24 -16.77 -9.60 -22.21
N GLY A 25 -17.88 -9.56 -21.47
CA GLY A 25 -18.55 -8.30 -21.10
C GLY A 25 -17.59 -7.29 -20.46
N LEU A 26 -16.69 -7.75 -19.58
CA LEU A 26 -15.68 -6.94 -18.89
C LEU A 26 -14.64 -6.32 -19.85
N VAL A 27 -14.02 -7.15 -20.70
CA VAL A 27 -13.01 -6.65 -21.65
C VAL A 27 -13.67 -5.73 -22.66
N SER A 28 -14.83 -6.11 -23.19
CA SER A 28 -15.63 -5.26 -24.09
C SER A 28 -16.00 -3.92 -23.45
N ALA A 29 -16.30 -3.91 -22.15
CA ALA A 29 -16.61 -2.71 -21.40
C ALA A 29 -15.43 -1.74 -21.30
N LEU A 30 -14.28 -2.26 -20.88
CA LEU A 30 -13.07 -1.46 -20.70
C LEU A 30 -12.53 -0.98 -22.04
N VAL A 31 -12.61 -1.82 -23.09
CA VAL A 31 -12.24 -1.41 -24.45
C VAL A 31 -13.21 -0.36 -25.00
N GLY A 32 -14.52 -0.51 -24.77
CA GLY A 32 -15.53 0.46 -25.21
C GLY A 32 -15.36 1.87 -24.62
N THR A 33 -14.61 2.01 -23.52
CA THR A 33 -14.23 3.34 -22.99
C THR A 33 -13.24 4.08 -23.89
N LEU A 34 -12.38 3.36 -24.62
CA LEU A 34 -11.45 3.95 -25.59
C LEU A 34 -12.18 4.49 -26.82
N ASP A 35 -13.31 3.87 -27.18
CA ASP A 35 -14.11 4.20 -28.36
C ASP A 35 -15.12 5.35 -28.13
N GLY A 36 -15.08 5.99 -26.95
CA GLY A 36 -15.79 7.26 -26.69
C GLY A 36 -17.30 7.15 -26.42
N GLY A 37 -17.85 5.94 -26.26
CA GLY A 37 -19.29 5.71 -26.11
C GLY A 37 -19.92 6.18 -24.78
N SER A 38 -19.13 6.61 -23.78
CA SER A 38 -19.63 6.89 -22.42
C SER A 38 -19.02 8.12 -21.73
N GLY A 39 -18.38 9.03 -22.47
CA GLY A 39 -17.59 10.13 -21.89
C GLY A 39 -16.18 9.68 -21.45
N PRO A 40 -15.30 10.61 -21.00
CA PRO A 40 -13.93 10.26 -20.64
C PRO A 40 -13.92 9.36 -19.40
N ALA A 41 -13.47 8.11 -19.53
CA ALA A 41 -13.32 7.18 -18.41
C ALA A 41 -12.42 7.78 -17.33
N PRO A 42 -12.69 7.59 -16.02
CA PRO A 42 -11.92 8.20 -14.93
C PRO A 42 -10.50 7.63 -14.78
N PHE A 43 -10.11 6.70 -15.66
CA PHE A 43 -8.83 6.01 -15.70
C PHE A 43 -8.39 5.82 -17.16
N ASP A 44 -7.09 5.62 -17.35
CA ASP A 44 -6.50 5.27 -18.64
C ASP A 44 -6.56 3.76 -18.83
N VAL A 45 -6.84 3.30 -20.06
CA VAL A 45 -6.91 1.87 -20.40
C VAL A 45 -5.80 1.53 -21.38
N GLN A 46 -5.06 0.46 -21.08
CA GLN A 46 -4.08 -0.13 -21.98
C GLN A 46 -4.42 -1.59 -22.21
N ILE A 47 -4.38 -2.03 -23.46
CA ILE A 47 -4.71 -3.41 -23.83
C ILE A 47 -3.41 -4.12 -24.17
N THR A 48 -3.25 -5.32 -23.62
CA THR A 48 -2.21 -6.25 -24.02
C THR A 48 -2.81 -7.60 -24.37
N GLU A 49 -2.23 -8.23 -25.39
CA GLU A 49 -2.55 -9.59 -25.74
C GLU A 49 -1.70 -10.52 -24.88
N ALA A 50 -2.37 -11.43 -24.17
CA ALA A 50 -1.78 -12.27 -23.13
C ALA A 50 -1.19 -13.55 -23.71
N LEU A 51 -1.96 -14.23 -24.55
CA LEU A 51 -1.68 -15.60 -24.94
C LEU A 51 -1.97 -15.77 -26.42
N ARG A 52 -1.03 -16.40 -27.11
CA ARG A 52 -1.35 -17.16 -28.33
C ARG A 52 -1.92 -18.51 -27.89
N PRO A 53 -2.67 -19.23 -28.74
CA PRO A 53 -3.26 -20.53 -28.39
C PRO A 53 -2.25 -21.58 -27.86
N ASP A 54 -0.95 -21.42 -28.16
CA ASP A 54 0.17 -22.26 -27.76
C ASP A 54 1.08 -21.65 -26.67
N ALA A 55 0.78 -20.44 -26.19
CA ALA A 55 1.60 -19.72 -25.23
C ALA A 55 1.54 -20.36 -23.83
N SER A 56 2.69 -20.44 -23.16
CA SER A 56 2.76 -20.88 -21.77
C SER A 56 2.28 -19.78 -20.81
N LEU A 57 2.02 -20.16 -19.55
CA LEU A 57 1.73 -19.18 -18.49
C LEU A 57 2.88 -18.15 -18.34
N ASP A 58 4.13 -18.60 -18.50
CA ASP A 58 5.31 -17.73 -18.42
C ASP A 58 5.36 -16.70 -19.56
N ASP A 59 4.94 -17.10 -20.77
CA ASP A 59 4.85 -16.19 -21.92
C ASP A 59 3.79 -15.11 -21.66
N GLY A 60 2.63 -15.50 -21.10
CA GLY A 60 1.59 -14.55 -20.72
C GLY A 60 2.04 -13.56 -19.66
N VAL A 61 2.68 -14.04 -18.59
CA VAL A 61 3.26 -13.16 -17.56
C VAL A 61 4.30 -12.22 -18.17
N THR A 62 5.15 -12.71 -19.07
CA THR A 62 6.16 -11.90 -19.77
C THR A 62 5.52 -10.81 -20.63
N ALA A 63 4.41 -11.11 -21.32
CA ALA A 63 3.65 -10.13 -22.09
C ALA A 63 3.05 -9.04 -21.20
N VAL A 64 2.43 -9.42 -20.08
CA VAL A 64 1.86 -8.47 -19.11
C VAL A 64 2.95 -7.58 -18.50
N VAL A 65 4.10 -8.14 -18.10
CA VAL A 65 5.24 -7.36 -17.59
C VAL A 65 5.76 -6.36 -18.63
N ARG A 66 5.78 -6.74 -19.91
CA ARG A 66 6.17 -5.82 -21.00
C ARG A 66 5.15 -4.68 -21.15
N ALA A 67 3.85 -4.98 -21.08
CA ALA A 67 2.80 -3.97 -21.14
C ALA A 67 2.88 -2.99 -19.96
N ILE A 68 3.09 -3.50 -18.74
CA ILE A 68 3.32 -2.68 -17.55
C ILE A 68 4.48 -1.71 -17.78
N ARG A 69 5.63 -2.19 -18.28
CA ARG A 69 6.80 -1.33 -18.55
C ARG A 69 6.51 -0.29 -19.63
N ALA A 70 5.78 -0.65 -20.68
CA ALA A 70 5.39 0.27 -21.73
C ALA A 70 4.41 1.35 -21.24
N SER A 71 3.68 1.09 -20.16
CA SER A 71 2.71 2.05 -19.61
C SER A 71 3.35 3.30 -19.02
N GLY A 72 4.52 3.16 -18.38
CA GLY A 72 5.15 4.21 -17.58
C GLY A 72 4.35 4.67 -16.35
N ALA A 73 3.22 4.00 -16.05
CA ALA A 73 2.33 4.39 -14.97
C ALA A 73 2.92 3.98 -13.60
N PRO A 74 2.95 4.89 -12.60
CA PRO A 74 3.50 4.58 -11.27
C PRO A 74 2.58 3.67 -10.47
N ARG A 75 1.28 3.63 -10.80
CA ARG A 75 0.28 2.74 -10.18
C ARG A 75 -0.73 2.25 -11.22
N TRP A 76 -1.10 0.98 -11.12
CA TRP A 76 -1.95 0.35 -12.13
C TRP A 76 -2.75 -0.85 -11.58
N LEU A 77 -3.84 -1.15 -12.27
CA LEU A 77 -4.68 -2.33 -12.06
C LEU A 77 -4.44 -3.33 -13.19
N LEU A 78 -4.48 -4.64 -12.89
CA LEU A 78 -4.58 -5.68 -13.92
C LEU A 78 -6.02 -6.12 -14.07
N ALA A 79 -6.51 -6.15 -15.30
CA ALA A 79 -7.85 -6.60 -15.61
C ALA A 79 -7.81 -7.82 -16.54
N ALA A 80 -8.57 -8.87 -16.22
CA ALA A 80 -8.65 -10.07 -17.05
C ALA A 80 -9.99 -10.79 -16.87
N SER A 81 -10.34 -11.66 -17.82
CA SER A 81 -11.52 -12.51 -17.73
C SER A 81 -11.24 -13.93 -18.18
N GLY A 82 -12.03 -14.89 -17.71
CA GLY A 82 -11.91 -16.29 -18.07
C GLY A 82 -10.50 -16.83 -17.88
N SER A 83 -9.95 -17.47 -18.92
CA SER A 83 -8.62 -18.10 -18.87
C SER A 83 -7.47 -17.17 -18.53
N ASP A 84 -7.60 -15.86 -18.80
CA ASP A 84 -6.55 -14.87 -18.55
C ASP A 84 -6.45 -14.47 -17.06
N VAL A 85 -7.44 -14.80 -16.24
CA VAL A 85 -7.42 -14.51 -14.79
C VAL A 85 -6.24 -15.19 -14.11
N ARG A 86 -5.89 -16.39 -14.55
CA ARG A 86 -4.69 -17.10 -14.06
C ARG A 86 -3.39 -16.37 -14.42
N VAL A 87 -3.32 -15.72 -15.58
CA VAL A 87 -2.12 -14.97 -16.00
C VAL A 87 -1.93 -13.74 -15.12
N VAL A 88 -2.97 -12.96 -14.85
CA VAL A 88 -2.87 -11.77 -13.99
C VAL A 88 -2.64 -12.14 -12.53
N ALA A 89 -3.22 -13.24 -12.04
CA ALA A 89 -2.96 -13.75 -10.69
C ALA A 89 -1.50 -14.18 -10.52
N GLU A 90 -0.96 -14.96 -11.46
CA GLU A 90 0.46 -15.34 -11.45
C GLU A 90 1.38 -14.13 -11.59
N THR A 91 1.02 -13.16 -12.44
CA THR A 91 1.78 -11.91 -12.57
C THR A 91 1.82 -11.18 -11.23
N ALA A 92 0.68 -11.05 -10.55
CA ALA A 92 0.59 -10.44 -9.22
C ALA A 92 1.46 -11.18 -8.19
N ALA A 93 1.44 -12.52 -8.18
CA ALA A 93 2.30 -13.32 -7.31
C ALA A 93 3.79 -12.99 -7.53
N ARG A 94 4.25 -12.91 -8.79
CA ARG A 94 5.65 -12.59 -9.12
C ARG A 94 6.06 -11.16 -8.79
N ILE A 95 5.11 -10.23 -8.79
CA ILE A 95 5.35 -8.85 -8.34
C ILE A 95 5.53 -8.85 -6.82
N LEU A 96 4.65 -9.54 -6.10
CA LEU A 96 4.69 -9.63 -4.64
C LEU A 96 5.85 -10.51 -4.11
N SER A 97 6.42 -11.39 -4.93
CA SER A 97 7.69 -12.09 -4.66
C SER A 97 8.92 -11.26 -5.05
N GLY A 98 8.72 -10.16 -5.78
CA GLY A 98 9.79 -9.28 -6.26
C GLY A 98 10.54 -9.81 -7.48
N GLU A 99 10.07 -10.87 -8.12
CA GLU A 99 10.70 -11.52 -9.27
C GLU A 99 10.35 -10.84 -10.61
N ALA A 100 9.21 -10.17 -10.70
CA ALA A 100 8.73 -9.58 -11.96
C ALA A 100 9.56 -8.37 -12.45
N GLY A 101 10.32 -7.70 -11.57
CA GLY A 101 11.11 -6.52 -11.93
C GLY A 101 10.24 -5.37 -12.47
N VAL A 102 9.07 -5.18 -11.87
CA VAL A 102 8.14 -4.05 -12.03
C VAL A 102 7.55 -3.72 -10.66
N PHE A 103 7.03 -2.51 -10.49
CA PHE A 103 6.49 -2.00 -9.23
C PHE A 103 5.22 -1.17 -9.50
N GLY A 104 4.33 -1.05 -8.51
CA GLY A 104 3.12 -0.21 -8.63
C GLY A 104 1.79 -0.95 -8.78
N LEU A 105 1.75 -2.28 -8.64
CA LEU A 105 0.49 -3.03 -8.62
C LEU A 105 -0.42 -2.49 -7.52
N ALA A 106 -1.63 -2.05 -7.88
CA ALA A 106 -2.61 -1.52 -6.94
C ALA A 106 -3.78 -2.49 -6.68
N GLY A 107 -4.10 -3.36 -7.64
CA GLY A 107 -5.22 -4.28 -7.51
C GLY A 107 -5.51 -5.10 -8.77
N LEU A 108 -6.45 -6.03 -8.64
CA LEU A 108 -6.95 -6.89 -9.72
C LEU A 108 -8.42 -6.59 -10.01
N VAL A 109 -8.81 -6.67 -11.28
CA VAL A 109 -10.21 -6.61 -11.75
C VAL A 109 -10.47 -7.85 -12.60
N VAL A 110 -11.25 -8.79 -12.09
CA VAL A 110 -11.33 -10.15 -12.65
C VAL A 110 -12.77 -10.61 -12.82
N SER A 111 -13.03 -11.51 -13.77
CA SER A 111 -14.38 -12.08 -13.96
C SER A 111 -14.73 -13.17 -12.93
N GLU A 112 -13.71 -13.74 -12.29
CA GLU A 112 -13.84 -14.85 -11.36
C GLU A 112 -12.92 -14.65 -10.14
N ALA A 113 -13.31 -15.23 -9.00
CA ALA A 113 -12.57 -15.03 -7.75
C ALA A 113 -11.16 -15.65 -7.83
N VAL A 114 -10.15 -14.83 -7.54
CA VAL A 114 -8.76 -15.30 -7.40
C VAL A 114 -8.56 -15.83 -5.97
N PRO A 115 -8.10 -17.08 -5.79
CA PRO A 115 -7.79 -17.62 -4.47
C PRO A 115 -6.77 -16.75 -3.72
N PRO A 116 -6.95 -16.48 -2.41
CA PRO A 116 -6.07 -15.57 -1.66
C PRO A 116 -4.59 -15.96 -1.68
N HIS A 117 -4.25 -17.24 -1.79
CA HIS A 117 -2.86 -17.70 -1.86
C HIS A 117 -2.16 -17.32 -3.19
N GLN A 118 -2.91 -17.02 -4.25
CA GLN A 118 -2.35 -16.63 -5.55
C GLN A 118 -2.09 -15.13 -5.65
N ALA A 119 -2.82 -14.29 -4.90
CA ALA A 119 -2.63 -12.85 -4.87
C ALA A 119 -2.82 -12.32 -3.43
N PRO A 120 -1.94 -12.71 -2.48
CA PRO A 120 -2.15 -12.46 -1.06
C PRO A 120 -2.17 -10.96 -0.75
N GLY A 121 -3.29 -10.50 -0.20
CA GLY A 121 -3.48 -9.11 0.22
C GLY A 121 -3.72 -8.13 -0.93
N VAL A 122 -3.77 -8.57 -2.19
CA VAL A 122 -4.05 -7.68 -3.33
C VAL A 122 -5.54 -7.33 -3.35
N PRO A 123 -5.91 -6.03 -3.28
CA PRO A 123 -7.29 -5.62 -3.49
C PRO A 123 -7.82 -6.18 -4.81
N THR A 124 -8.95 -6.88 -4.78
CA THR A 124 -9.50 -7.55 -5.95
C THR A 124 -10.98 -7.20 -6.11
N LEU A 125 -11.35 -6.69 -7.28
CA LEU A 125 -12.73 -6.50 -7.71
C LEU A 125 -13.11 -7.68 -8.61
N VAL A 126 -14.17 -8.40 -8.23
CA VAL A 126 -14.75 -9.46 -9.07
C VAL A 126 -16.01 -8.92 -9.73
N LEU A 127 -16.06 -8.93 -11.06
CA LEU A 127 -17.22 -8.52 -11.85
C LEU A 127 -17.78 -9.73 -12.59
N ASP A 128 -19.08 -9.98 -12.48
CA ASP A 128 -19.67 -11.10 -13.21
C ASP A 128 -19.70 -10.83 -14.73
N ASP A 129 -19.75 -11.89 -15.53
CA ASP A 129 -19.82 -11.79 -16.99
C ASP A 129 -21.15 -11.18 -17.51
N THR A 130 -22.14 -11.02 -16.64
CA THR A 130 -23.43 -10.38 -16.97
C THR A 130 -23.45 -8.87 -16.73
N THR A 131 -22.38 -8.33 -16.14
CA THR A 131 -22.26 -6.92 -15.78
C THR A 131 -22.22 -6.09 -17.05
N THR A 132 -23.08 -5.08 -17.11
CA THR A 132 -23.14 -4.21 -18.28
C THR A 132 -21.86 -3.38 -18.40
N PRO A 133 -21.47 -2.97 -19.62
CA PRO A 133 -20.29 -2.15 -19.80
C PRO A 133 -20.18 -0.90 -18.93
N SER A 134 -21.27 -0.13 -18.83
CA SER A 134 -21.30 1.07 -17.99
C SER A 134 -21.13 0.73 -16.51
N ALA A 135 -21.79 -0.33 -16.03
CA ALA A 135 -21.68 -0.76 -14.64
C ALA A 135 -20.27 -1.25 -14.29
N ALA A 136 -19.58 -1.91 -15.22
CA ALA A 136 -18.19 -2.34 -15.04
C ALA A 136 -17.25 -1.14 -14.91
N VAL A 137 -17.40 -0.12 -15.76
CA VAL A 137 -16.60 1.12 -15.70
C VAL A 137 -16.84 1.85 -14.37
N ASP A 138 -18.09 1.99 -13.95
CA ASP A 138 -18.45 2.61 -12.68
C ASP A 138 -17.88 1.82 -11.49
N ALA A 139 -17.99 0.50 -11.51
CA ALA A 139 -17.46 -0.36 -10.46
C ALA A 139 -15.93 -0.26 -10.35
N VAL A 140 -15.20 -0.21 -11.47
CA VAL A 140 -13.74 0.00 -11.47
C VAL A 140 -13.38 1.39 -10.92
N ALA A 141 -14.14 2.42 -11.28
CA ALA A 141 -13.92 3.77 -10.77
C ALA A 141 -14.14 3.85 -9.24
N VAL A 142 -15.22 3.24 -8.74
CA VAL A 142 -15.52 3.13 -7.30
C VAL A 142 -14.43 2.32 -6.59
N PHE A 143 -14.04 1.18 -7.15
CA PHE A 143 -12.99 0.34 -6.60
C PHE A 143 -11.64 1.06 -6.50
N TRP A 144 -11.26 1.83 -7.52
CA TRP A 144 -10.07 2.66 -7.45
C TRP A 144 -10.19 3.74 -6.36
N ARG A 145 -11.30 4.48 -6.34
CA ARG A 145 -11.50 5.59 -5.40
C ARG A 145 -11.51 5.13 -3.94
N ASP A 146 -12.20 4.02 -3.66
CA ASP A 146 -12.55 3.61 -2.30
C ASP A 146 -11.71 2.44 -1.79
N ARG A 147 -10.90 1.79 -2.63
CA ARG A 147 -10.11 0.60 -2.27
C ARG A 147 -8.70 0.67 -2.86
N ALA A 148 -8.51 0.22 -4.10
CA ALA A 148 -7.19 -0.02 -4.67
C ALA A 148 -6.34 1.25 -4.86
N GLY A 149 -6.94 2.42 -5.05
CA GLY A 149 -6.27 3.71 -5.23
C GLY A 149 -6.07 4.50 -3.92
N LEU A 150 -6.37 3.91 -2.76
CA LEU A 150 -6.04 4.47 -1.46
C LEU A 150 -4.53 4.40 -1.18
N GLY A 151 -4.12 5.06 -0.11
CA GLY A 151 -2.74 5.19 0.35
C GLY A 151 -1.93 6.26 -0.38
N PRO A 152 -0.72 6.57 0.12
CA PRO A 152 0.14 7.58 -0.47
C PRO A 152 0.74 7.08 -1.79
N THR A 153 0.95 8.00 -2.72
CA THR A 153 1.57 7.75 -4.03
C THR A 153 3.04 8.11 -4.02
N MET A 154 3.80 7.53 -4.95
CA MET A 154 5.19 7.89 -5.21
C MET A 154 5.37 8.31 -6.67
N SER A 155 6.47 9.00 -6.96
CA SER A 155 6.87 9.32 -8.33
C SER A 155 7.20 8.08 -9.17
N SER A 156 7.13 8.22 -10.50
CA SER A 156 7.49 7.14 -11.43
C SER A 156 8.98 6.78 -11.36
N ASP A 157 9.88 7.76 -11.21
CA ASP A 157 11.32 7.49 -11.14
C ASP A 157 11.71 6.77 -9.84
N PHE A 158 11.09 7.08 -8.71
CA PHE A 158 11.27 6.31 -7.48
C PHE A 158 10.77 4.87 -7.62
N ALA A 159 9.59 4.66 -8.24
CA ALA A 159 9.06 3.34 -8.53
C ALA A 159 9.97 2.53 -9.49
N GLU A 160 10.58 3.18 -10.47
CA GLU A 160 11.55 2.58 -11.40
C GLU A 160 12.81 2.09 -10.66
N VAL A 161 13.34 2.87 -9.73
CA VAL A 161 14.50 2.46 -8.91
C VAL A 161 14.16 1.24 -8.05
N ILE A 162 12.97 1.21 -7.45
CA ILE A 162 12.50 0.00 -6.74
C ILE A 162 12.41 -1.18 -7.70
N ALA A 163 11.84 -1.01 -8.90
CA ALA A 163 11.69 -2.09 -9.88
C ALA A 163 13.03 -2.59 -10.45
N SER A 164 14.08 -1.76 -10.42
CA SER A 164 15.38 -2.03 -11.05
C SER A 164 16.20 -3.13 -10.36
N THR A 165 17.32 -3.49 -10.99
CA THR A 165 18.32 -4.41 -10.43
C THR A 165 19.10 -3.83 -9.24
N ARG A 166 18.97 -2.53 -8.94
CA ARG A 166 19.51 -1.90 -7.73
C ARG A 166 18.75 -2.30 -6.47
N THR A 167 17.58 -2.90 -6.61
CA THR A 167 16.81 -3.40 -5.46
C THR A 167 16.80 -4.91 -5.52
N SER A 168 17.12 -5.58 -4.41
CA SER A 168 17.04 -7.06 -4.37
C SER A 168 15.59 -7.53 -4.58
N PRO A 169 15.35 -8.74 -5.13
CA PRO A 169 14.01 -9.31 -5.20
C PRO A 169 13.29 -9.31 -3.83
N GLN A 170 14.00 -9.64 -2.76
CA GLN A 170 13.46 -9.69 -1.40
C GLN A 170 13.01 -8.31 -0.92
N THR A 171 13.79 -7.27 -1.19
CA THR A 171 13.44 -5.88 -0.87
C THR A 171 12.25 -5.43 -1.72
N ARG A 172 12.23 -5.73 -3.03
CA ARG A 172 11.09 -5.43 -3.91
C ARG A 172 9.80 -6.07 -3.39
N ALA A 173 9.86 -7.34 -3.00
CA ALA A 173 8.74 -8.08 -2.44
C ALA A 173 8.14 -7.40 -1.20
N LEU A 174 9.02 -6.98 -0.28
CA LEU A 174 8.63 -6.27 0.94
C LEU A 174 7.97 -4.92 0.62
N LEU A 175 8.60 -4.13 -0.24
CA LEU A 175 8.08 -2.80 -0.62
C LEU A 175 6.77 -2.91 -1.41
N ALA A 176 6.63 -3.91 -2.28
CA ALA A 176 5.42 -4.12 -3.07
C ALA A 176 4.22 -4.43 -2.16
N ARG A 177 4.40 -5.31 -1.17
CA ARG A 177 3.36 -5.58 -0.17
C ARG A 177 3.00 -4.35 0.67
N ARG A 178 3.98 -3.53 1.03
CA ARG A 178 3.77 -2.31 1.83
C ARG A 178 3.07 -1.19 1.06
N ALA A 179 3.21 -1.17 -0.26
CA ALA A 179 2.61 -0.20 -1.17
C ALA A 179 1.15 -0.53 -1.55
N LEU A 180 0.68 -1.75 -1.28
CA LEU A 180 -0.74 -2.07 -1.42
C LEU A 180 -1.56 -1.20 -0.46
N ALA A 181 -2.75 -0.80 -0.93
CA ALA A 181 -3.69 -0.04 -0.13
C ALA A 181 -4.11 -0.83 1.11
N ASP A 182 -4.20 -0.15 2.25
CA ASP A 182 -4.83 -0.71 3.44
C ASP A 182 -6.32 -0.91 3.18
N ASP A 183 -6.90 -2.00 3.68
CA ASP A 183 -8.33 -2.27 3.56
C ASP A 183 -9.11 -1.33 4.52
N PRO A 184 -9.90 -0.36 4.01
CA PRO A 184 -10.64 0.58 4.86
C PRO A 184 -11.74 -0.09 5.69
N ASP A 185 -12.18 -1.27 5.30
CA ASP A 185 -13.18 -2.08 5.99
C ASP A 185 -12.54 -3.14 6.91
N ARG A 186 -11.21 -3.14 7.07
CA ARG A 186 -10.50 -4.10 7.92
C ARG A 186 -11.09 -4.11 9.32
N ARG A 187 -11.53 -5.29 9.75
CA ARG A 187 -11.93 -5.52 11.14
C ARG A 187 -10.67 -5.78 11.98
N PRO A 188 -10.59 -5.24 13.21
CA PRO A 188 -9.45 -5.50 14.05
C PRO A 188 -9.36 -7.00 14.39
N GLU A 189 -8.14 -7.48 14.48
CA GLU A 189 -7.81 -8.90 14.68
C GLU A 189 -7.51 -9.18 16.16
N VAL A 190 -6.78 -8.28 16.83
CA VAL A 190 -6.47 -8.39 18.27
C VAL A 190 -7.06 -7.24 19.09
N LEU A 191 -7.31 -6.08 18.49
CA LEU A 191 -7.97 -4.95 19.15
C LEU A 191 -9.50 -5.07 19.06
N THR A 192 -10.21 -4.29 19.87
CA THR A 192 -11.64 -4.00 19.64
C THR A 192 -11.79 -2.87 18.63
N ALA A 193 -13.00 -2.67 18.08
CA ALA A 193 -13.27 -1.55 17.18
C ALA A 193 -12.96 -0.19 17.83
N THR A 194 -13.39 0.02 19.08
CA THR A 194 -13.09 1.23 19.84
C THR A 194 -11.59 1.43 20.04
N GLN A 195 -10.85 0.37 20.38
CA GLN A 195 -9.40 0.46 20.56
C GLN A 195 -8.68 0.79 19.25
N LEU A 196 -9.10 0.20 18.13
CA LEU A 196 -8.54 0.52 16.82
C LEU A 196 -8.79 1.99 16.45
N ASP A 197 -9.99 2.50 16.69
CA ASP A 197 -10.33 3.91 16.42
C ASP A 197 -9.56 4.87 17.35
N THR A 198 -9.39 4.52 18.63
CA THR A 198 -8.50 5.26 19.55
C THR A 198 -7.06 5.25 19.06
N LEU A 199 -6.55 4.12 18.56
CA LEU A 199 -5.19 4.04 18.02
C LEU A 199 -5.03 4.87 16.73
N ARG A 200 -6.07 4.98 15.89
CA ARG A 200 -6.07 5.89 14.73
C ARG A 200 -5.95 7.35 15.16
N LEU A 201 -6.68 7.77 16.20
CA LEU A 201 -6.54 9.11 16.77
C LEU A 201 -5.14 9.36 17.32
N VAL A 202 -4.59 8.40 18.06
CA VAL A 202 -3.20 8.47 18.56
C VAL A 202 -2.21 8.55 17.41
N ALA A 203 -2.38 7.75 16.35
CA ALA A 203 -1.53 7.76 15.16
C ALA A 203 -1.52 9.14 14.47
N ASP A 204 -2.68 9.78 14.34
CA ASP A 204 -2.79 11.11 13.74
C ASP A 204 -2.11 12.21 14.58
N LEU A 205 -2.09 12.05 15.91
CA LEU A 205 -1.39 12.95 16.83
C LEU A 205 0.13 12.76 16.81
N VAL A 206 0.60 11.51 16.73
CA VAL A 206 2.03 11.17 16.80
C VAL A 206 2.72 11.32 15.44
N VAL A 207 2.10 10.84 14.36
CA VAL A 207 2.67 10.82 13.00
C VAL A 207 1.70 11.51 12.03
N PRO A 208 1.58 12.85 12.08
CA PRO A 208 0.71 13.59 11.18
C PRO A 208 1.24 13.51 9.73
N GLN A 209 0.60 12.67 8.91
CA GLN A 209 1.10 12.35 7.56
C GLN A 209 0.89 13.47 6.53
N ARG A 210 0.09 14.50 6.84
CA ARG A 210 -0.29 15.61 5.93
C ARG A 210 -0.78 15.09 4.57
N ALA A 211 -1.67 14.09 4.60
CA ALA A 211 -2.21 13.50 3.38
C ALA A 211 -2.94 14.57 2.55
N PRO A 212 -2.70 14.65 1.23
CA PRO A 212 -3.26 15.70 0.39
C PRO A 212 -4.77 15.56 0.16
N ARG A 213 -5.33 14.40 0.50
CA ARG A 213 -6.76 14.06 0.38
C ARG A 213 -7.15 12.96 1.37
N PRO A 214 -8.47 12.81 1.67
CA PRO A 214 -8.97 11.65 2.39
C PRO A 214 -8.52 10.33 1.74
N GLY A 215 -8.15 9.36 2.58
CA GLY A 215 -7.73 8.03 2.13
C GLY A 215 -6.33 7.96 1.49
N ALA A 216 -5.56 9.06 1.45
CA ALA A 216 -4.15 9.04 1.01
C ALA A 216 -3.15 8.85 2.16
N ALA A 217 -3.61 8.77 3.41
CA ALA A 217 -2.78 8.40 4.55
C ALA A 217 -2.64 6.86 4.64
N ILE A 218 -1.57 6.41 5.27
CA ILE A 218 -1.38 5.01 5.67
C ILE A 218 -2.23 4.76 6.92
N ASP A 219 -3.00 3.68 6.98
CA ASP A 219 -3.70 3.29 8.21
C ASP A 219 -2.71 2.58 9.15
N LEU A 220 -1.91 3.38 9.86
CA LEU A 220 -0.87 2.88 10.77
C LEU A 220 -1.44 2.01 11.89
N ALA A 221 -2.63 2.36 12.39
CA ALA A 221 -3.30 1.63 13.46
C ALA A 221 -3.71 0.22 13.00
N ALA A 222 -4.32 0.10 11.80
CA ALA A 222 -4.68 -1.19 11.24
C ALA A 222 -3.46 -2.07 10.94
N ARG A 223 -2.33 -1.46 10.52
CA ARG A 223 -1.07 -2.19 10.32
C ARG A 223 -0.48 -2.71 11.62
N ILE A 224 -0.53 -1.92 12.69
CA ILE A 224 -0.06 -2.35 14.02
C ILE A 224 -0.92 -3.49 14.55
N ASP A 225 -2.25 -3.39 14.48
CA ASP A 225 -3.16 -4.48 14.90
C ASP A 225 -2.86 -5.79 14.15
N ALA A 226 -2.66 -5.73 12.84
CA ALA A 226 -2.26 -6.90 12.05
C ALA A 226 -0.87 -7.43 12.42
N ASP A 227 0.11 -6.56 12.66
CA ASP A 227 1.46 -6.96 13.08
C ASP A 227 1.45 -7.65 14.45
N GLN A 228 0.63 -7.15 15.39
CA GLN A 228 0.40 -7.75 16.71
C GLN A 228 -0.26 -9.14 16.59
N ASN A 229 -1.27 -9.30 15.72
CA ASN A 229 -1.87 -10.61 15.46
C ASN A 229 -0.86 -11.63 14.91
N LEU A 230 0.05 -11.17 14.05
CA LEU A 230 1.12 -11.99 13.48
C LEU A 230 2.29 -12.24 14.44
N GLY A 231 2.26 -11.67 15.65
CA GLY A 231 3.35 -11.76 16.62
C GLY A 231 4.65 -11.12 16.13
N LYS A 232 4.57 -10.13 15.23
CA LYS A 232 5.74 -9.37 14.81
C LYS A 232 6.16 -8.44 15.93
N SER A 233 7.38 -8.64 16.43
CA SER A 233 8.00 -7.84 17.47
C SER A 233 9.42 -7.49 17.03
N ASP A 234 9.98 -6.41 17.57
CA ASP A 234 11.40 -6.08 17.45
C ASP A 234 12.30 -6.96 18.34
N GLY A 235 11.70 -7.88 19.11
CA GLY A 235 12.38 -8.79 20.02
C GLY A 235 12.63 -8.18 21.40
N TRP A 236 12.14 -6.96 21.66
CA TRP A 236 12.23 -6.29 22.94
C TRP A 236 10.85 -6.05 23.54
N ARG A 237 10.78 -6.08 24.87
CA ARG A 237 9.58 -5.73 25.64
C ARG A 237 10.03 -5.21 26.98
N ASN A 238 9.47 -4.07 27.40
CA ASN A 238 9.75 -3.55 28.72
C ASN A 238 9.23 -4.51 29.82
N ALA A 239 10.07 -4.84 30.80
CA ALA A 239 9.72 -5.77 31.87
C ALA A 239 8.59 -5.28 32.79
N ALA A 240 8.36 -3.96 32.86
CA ALA A 240 7.30 -3.33 33.64
C ALA A 240 5.93 -3.37 32.95
N LEU A 241 5.87 -3.72 31.66
CA LEU A 241 4.64 -3.85 30.89
C LEU A 241 4.17 -5.31 30.83
N PRO A 242 2.86 -5.57 30.65
CA PRO A 242 2.36 -6.90 30.27
C PRO A 242 2.82 -7.28 28.84
N PRO A 243 2.50 -8.48 28.34
CA PRO A 243 2.72 -8.84 26.92
C PRO A 243 2.06 -7.83 25.95
N ASP A 244 2.66 -7.65 24.78
CA ASP A 244 2.39 -6.53 23.86
C ASP A 244 0.90 -6.31 23.54
N ILE A 245 0.17 -7.37 23.16
CA ILE A 245 -1.27 -7.29 22.87
C ILE A 245 -2.05 -6.77 24.09
N GLU A 246 -1.72 -7.24 25.28
CA GLU A 246 -2.38 -6.81 26.52
C GLU A 246 -1.98 -5.38 26.89
N ALA A 247 -0.72 -4.99 26.66
CA ALA A 247 -0.25 -3.63 26.88
C ALA A 247 -1.00 -2.63 25.97
N TYR A 248 -1.12 -2.96 24.69
CA TYR A 248 -1.91 -2.18 23.72
C TYR A 248 -3.37 -2.03 24.15
N ARG A 249 -4.03 -3.12 24.52
CA ARG A 249 -5.44 -3.07 24.96
C ARG A 249 -5.62 -2.16 26.18
N ARG A 250 -4.77 -2.29 27.21
CA ARG A 250 -4.87 -1.48 28.42
C ARG A 250 -4.56 -0.01 28.17
N GLY A 251 -3.52 0.30 27.41
CA GLY A 251 -3.17 1.69 27.09
C GLY A 251 -4.26 2.37 26.26
N LEU A 252 -4.86 1.65 25.32
CA LEU A 252 -5.98 2.17 24.50
C LEU A 252 -7.28 2.30 25.29
N ASP A 253 -7.57 1.38 26.23
CA ASP A 253 -8.71 1.51 27.14
C ASP A 253 -8.57 2.75 28.03
N ALA A 254 -7.37 3.04 28.52
CA ALA A 254 -7.09 4.25 29.30
C ALA A 254 -7.31 5.56 28.52
N LEU A 255 -7.33 5.49 27.18
CA LEU A 255 -7.55 6.61 26.27
C LEU A 255 -8.91 6.52 25.53
N ALA A 256 -9.84 5.69 25.99
CA ALA A 256 -11.12 5.50 25.30
C ALA A 256 -11.95 6.79 25.20
N ASP A 257 -11.75 7.77 26.09
CA ASP A 257 -12.42 9.07 26.08
C ASP A 257 -11.79 10.08 25.09
N LEU A 258 -10.65 9.78 24.49
CA LEU A 258 -9.89 10.72 23.64
C LEU A 258 -10.73 11.28 22.48
N HIS A 259 -11.62 10.47 21.92
CA HIS A 259 -12.53 10.87 20.83
C HIS A 259 -13.58 11.92 21.23
N LEU A 260 -13.81 12.12 22.53
CA LEU A 260 -14.74 13.13 23.07
C LEU A 260 -14.08 14.49 23.24
N LEU A 261 -12.75 14.56 23.19
CA LEU A 261 -11.96 15.76 23.45
C LEU A 261 -11.73 16.58 22.18
N GLY A 262 -11.55 17.89 22.34
CA GLY A 262 -11.06 18.75 21.27
C GLY A 262 -9.58 18.47 20.93
N LEU A 263 -9.13 18.86 19.73
CA LEU A 263 -7.76 18.55 19.26
C LEU A 263 -6.66 19.07 20.21
N ASP A 264 -6.82 20.24 20.80
CA ASP A 264 -5.82 20.80 21.72
C ASP A 264 -5.80 20.04 23.07
N GLU A 265 -6.95 19.55 23.52
CA GLU A 265 -7.06 18.70 24.72
C GLU A 265 -6.48 17.31 24.45
N GLN A 266 -6.69 16.75 23.26
CA GLN A 266 -6.07 15.49 22.82
C GLN A 266 -4.54 15.61 22.82
N ARG A 267 -4.00 16.71 22.27
CA ARG A 267 -2.56 17.00 22.30
C ARG A 267 -2.03 17.15 23.72
N SER A 268 -2.76 17.88 24.57
CA SER A 268 -2.39 18.05 25.98
C SER A 268 -2.41 16.72 26.73
N ARG A 269 -3.37 15.83 26.42
CA ARG A 269 -3.44 14.46 26.96
C ARG A 269 -2.23 13.63 26.56
N VAL A 270 -1.87 13.63 25.27
CA VAL A 270 -0.66 12.95 24.78
C VAL A 270 0.59 13.50 25.45
N GLN A 271 0.69 14.82 25.60
CA GLN A 271 1.81 15.46 26.27
C GLN A 271 1.91 15.02 27.74
N ALA A 272 0.80 14.95 28.47
CA ALA A 272 0.78 14.46 29.85
C ALA A 272 1.27 12.99 29.98
N ILE A 273 0.99 12.13 29.01
CA ILE A 273 1.53 10.76 28.99
C ILE A 273 3.05 10.78 28.79
N ILE A 274 3.54 11.62 27.88
CA ILE A 274 4.98 11.79 27.63
C ILE A 274 5.69 12.30 28.89
N ASP A 275 5.09 13.25 29.60
CA ASP A 275 5.67 13.85 30.79
C ASP A 275 5.56 12.95 32.04
N GLY A 276 4.79 11.86 31.96
CA GLY A 276 4.56 10.93 33.08
C GLY A 276 3.50 11.42 34.08
N ASP A 277 2.70 12.42 33.69
CA ASP A 277 1.68 13.06 34.52
C ASP A 277 0.26 12.49 34.28
N PHE A 278 0.10 11.59 33.31
CA PHE A 278 -1.19 10.99 32.99
C PHE A 278 -1.49 9.75 33.84
N GLU A 279 -2.46 9.86 34.73
CA GLU A 279 -3.00 8.75 35.50
C GLU A 279 -4.19 8.10 34.76
N ALA A 280 -4.09 6.80 34.49
CA ALA A 280 -5.15 6.07 33.80
C ALA A 280 -6.44 6.04 34.65
N PRO A 281 -7.61 6.42 34.09
CA PRO A 281 -8.86 6.53 34.86
C PRO A 281 -9.31 5.24 35.55
N ASP A 282 -8.97 4.08 34.98
CA ASP A 282 -9.33 2.76 35.50
C ASP A 282 -8.27 2.14 36.42
N GLY A 283 -7.12 2.81 36.59
CA GLY A 283 -6.00 2.35 37.40
C GLY A 283 -5.34 1.06 36.93
N ARG A 284 -5.62 0.57 35.71
CA ARG A 284 -5.05 -0.68 35.18
C ARG A 284 -3.60 -0.54 34.73
N MET A 285 -3.16 0.68 34.50
CA MET A 285 -1.78 1.07 34.25
C MET A 285 -1.44 2.28 35.11
N SER A 286 -0.28 2.23 35.75
CA SER A 286 0.30 3.42 36.40
C SER A 286 0.74 4.45 35.36
N ALA A 287 0.98 5.70 35.78
CA ALA A 287 1.54 6.74 34.91
C ALA A 287 2.87 6.29 34.25
N ASP A 288 3.79 5.69 35.01
CA ASP A 288 5.04 5.14 34.48
C ASP A 288 4.79 4.07 33.39
N GLN A 289 3.82 3.18 33.60
CA GLN A 289 3.46 2.17 32.60
C GLN A 289 2.80 2.80 31.37
N MET A 290 1.99 3.84 31.54
CA MET A 290 1.40 4.58 30.41
C MET A 290 2.49 5.27 29.58
N GLN A 291 3.50 5.87 30.22
CA GLN A 291 4.64 6.48 29.54
C GLN A 291 5.41 5.43 28.73
N LEU A 292 5.79 4.30 29.36
CA LEU A 292 6.52 3.22 28.70
C LEU A 292 5.75 2.61 27.52
N TRP A 293 4.45 2.34 27.71
CA TRP A 293 3.61 1.85 26.62
C TRP A 293 3.52 2.85 25.46
N PHE A 294 3.44 4.14 25.78
CA PHE A 294 3.36 5.17 24.76
C PHE A 294 4.66 5.33 23.99
N GLU A 295 5.82 5.12 24.63
CA GLU A 295 7.11 5.04 23.94
C GLU A 295 7.12 3.90 22.91
N ASP A 296 6.72 2.69 23.31
CA ASP A 296 6.63 1.53 22.39
C ASP A 296 5.65 1.82 21.24
N ALA A 297 4.46 2.35 21.54
CA ALA A 297 3.45 2.69 20.54
C ALA A 297 3.95 3.75 19.54
N ARG A 298 4.68 4.77 20.00
CA ARG A 298 5.28 5.78 19.12
C ARG A 298 6.33 5.18 18.19
N VAL A 299 7.18 4.29 18.72
CA VAL A 299 8.20 3.60 17.92
C VAL A 299 7.54 2.78 16.82
N ASP A 300 6.52 1.99 17.15
CA ASP A 300 5.81 1.16 16.17
C ASP A 300 5.09 2.01 15.10
N LEU A 301 4.42 3.10 15.50
CA LEU A 301 3.77 4.04 14.57
C LEU A 301 4.78 4.68 13.60
N VAL A 302 5.89 5.19 14.12
CA VAL A 302 6.94 5.82 13.30
C VAL A 302 7.62 4.78 12.40
N ARG A 303 7.90 3.58 12.91
CA ARG A 303 8.49 2.49 12.12
C ARG A 303 7.58 2.05 10.98
N ALA A 304 6.28 1.88 11.25
CA ALA A 304 5.29 1.54 10.23
C ALA A 304 5.18 2.62 9.14
N TRP A 305 5.27 3.89 9.53
CA TRP A 305 5.27 5.02 8.60
C TRP A 305 6.55 5.07 7.75
N LEU A 306 7.73 5.00 8.36
CA LEU A 306 9.04 5.00 7.68
C LEU A 306 9.24 3.78 6.76
N ALA A 307 8.56 2.68 7.06
CA ALA A 307 8.63 1.46 6.28
C ALA A 307 7.96 1.56 4.90
N HIS A 308 7.07 2.55 4.69
CA HIS A 308 6.30 2.69 3.45
C HIS A 308 7.14 3.36 2.34
N PRO A 309 7.15 2.84 1.10
CA PRO A 309 7.99 3.39 0.01
C PRO A 309 7.70 4.87 -0.31
N ALA A 310 6.45 5.30 -0.34
CA ALA A 310 6.13 6.73 -0.51
C ALA A 310 6.66 7.62 0.64
N THR A 311 6.77 7.09 1.87
CA THR A 311 7.41 7.81 2.98
C THR A 311 8.91 7.88 2.77
N MET A 312 9.53 6.78 2.33
CA MET A 312 10.96 6.73 2.00
C MET A 312 11.32 7.80 0.97
N GLU A 313 10.56 7.91 -0.12
CA GLU A 313 10.73 8.98 -1.11
C GLU A 313 10.60 10.37 -0.47
N ARG A 314 9.54 10.57 0.31
CA ARG A 314 9.25 11.87 0.96
C ARG A 314 10.39 12.36 1.85
N ILE A 315 11.10 11.46 2.51
CA ILE A 315 12.23 11.79 3.39
C ILE A 315 13.58 11.73 2.66
N GLY A 316 13.61 11.44 1.35
CA GLY A 316 14.83 11.32 0.58
C GLY A 316 15.63 10.04 0.87
N PHE A 317 14.98 8.95 1.24
CA PHE A 317 15.62 7.68 1.56
C PHE A 317 15.57 6.71 0.38
N ASP A 318 16.75 6.38 -0.13
CA ASP A 318 16.99 5.39 -1.19
C ASP A 318 17.93 4.26 -0.74
N GLY A 319 18.27 4.17 0.56
CA GLY A 319 19.21 3.17 1.11
C GLY A 319 18.83 1.69 0.86
N PHE A 320 17.63 1.42 0.36
CA PHE A 320 17.18 0.12 -0.13
C PHE A 320 17.82 -0.28 -1.48
N ALA A 321 18.33 0.68 -2.25
CA ALA A 321 18.86 0.52 -3.61
C ALA A 321 20.34 0.06 -3.61
N ASN A 322 20.66 -0.94 -2.78
CA ASN A 322 22.01 -1.44 -2.59
C ASN A 322 22.31 -2.75 -3.38
N GLY A 323 21.34 -3.26 -4.13
CA GLY A 323 21.33 -4.58 -4.73
C GLY A 323 22.20 -4.75 -5.99
N GLY A 324 22.67 -5.98 -6.20
CA GLY A 324 23.40 -6.45 -7.38
C GLY A 324 22.85 -7.80 -7.90
N PRO A 325 23.53 -8.44 -8.87
CA PRO A 325 22.97 -9.56 -9.64
C PRO A 325 22.42 -10.69 -8.75
N GLY A 326 21.14 -11.04 -8.92
CA GLY A 326 20.49 -12.14 -8.20
C GLY A 326 20.36 -11.96 -6.68
N GLY A 327 20.61 -10.76 -6.13
CA GLY A 327 20.61 -10.50 -4.69
C GLY A 327 21.85 -11.01 -3.94
N ALA A 328 22.87 -11.52 -4.66
CA ALA A 328 24.03 -12.17 -4.05
C ALA A 328 25.24 -11.24 -3.82
N MET A 329 25.30 -10.09 -4.52
CA MET A 329 26.32 -9.06 -4.29
C MET A 329 25.64 -7.71 -4.10
N PHE A 330 26.09 -6.92 -3.13
CA PHE A 330 25.66 -5.53 -2.98
C PHE A 330 26.47 -4.67 -3.93
N GLN A 331 25.81 -3.99 -4.87
CA GLN A 331 26.46 -2.99 -5.72
C GLN A 331 26.83 -1.76 -4.89
N GLY A 332 25.97 -1.36 -3.95
CA GLY A 332 26.18 -0.18 -3.11
C GLY A 332 26.18 1.13 -3.89
N TYR A 333 26.78 2.15 -3.27
CA TYR A 333 26.95 3.51 -3.79
C TYR A 333 28.44 3.78 -4.01
N ASP A 334 28.81 4.34 -5.16
CA ASP A 334 30.18 4.78 -5.46
C ASP A 334 30.41 6.24 -4.98
N LEU A 335 29.39 7.10 -5.07
CA LEU A 335 29.45 8.49 -4.62
C LEU A 335 29.00 8.65 -3.16
N LEU A 336 29.96 8.60 -2.23
CA LEU A 336 29.70 8.69 -0.78
C LEU A 336 29.79 10.12 -0.19
N GLY A 337 30.03 11.13 -1.03
CA GLY A 337 30.14 12.51 -0.59
C GLY A 337 28.77 13.11 -0.26
N ALA A 338 28.71 13.99 0.75
CA ALA A 338 27.50 14.75 1.03
C ALA A 338 27.04 15.55 -0.22
N ASP A 339 25.72 15.61 -0.44
CA ASP A 339 25.08 16.24 -1.59
C ASP A 339 25.58 15.72 -2.96
N ARG A 340 26.18 14.53 -3.01
CA ARG A 340 26.49 13.82 -4.26
C ARG A 340 25.40 12.80 -4.52
N ARG A 341 24.99 12.73 -5.78
CA ARG A 341 23.94 11.84 -6.27
C ARG A 341 24.44 11.11 -7.50
N GLU A 342 24.18 9.82 -7.57
CA GLU A 342 24.45 9.01 -8.74
C GLU A 342 23.36 9.20 -9.81
N GLN A 343 23.68 8.93 -11.07
CA GLN A 343 22.77 9.19 -12.20
C GLN A 343 21.49 8.35 -12.20
N TRP A 344 21.49 7.23 -11.47
CA TRP A 344 20.33 6.34 -11.36
C TRP A 344 19.46 6.67 -10.15
N GLU A 345 19.92 7.52 -9.21
CA GLU A 345 19.12 7.85 -8.04
C GLU A 345 17.86 8.62 -8.44
N PRO A 346 16.72 8.35 -7.79
CA PRO A 346 15.46 8.99 -8.13
C PRO A 346 15.47 10.46 -7.71
N THR A 347 14.77 11.31 -8.46
CA THR A 347 14.62 12.74 -8.15
C THR A 347 13.68 12.93 -6.97
N MET A 348 14.22 12.85 -5.77
CA MET A 348 13.46 13.10 -4.55
C MET A 348 13.48 14.59 -4.22
N GLU A 349 12.33 15.27 -4.33
CA GLU A 349 12.16 16.57 -3.70
C GLU A 349 12.04 16.37 -2.19
N VAL A 350 13.16 16.48 -1.48
CA VAL A 350 13.12 16.53 -0.01
C VAL A 350 12.39 17.81 0.37
N VAL A 351 11.19 17.66 0.93
CA VAL A 351 10.45 18.78 1.51
C VAL A 351 11.29 19.30 2.68
N ARG A 352 12.04 20.38 2.43
CA ARG A 352 12.82 21.09 3.45
C ARG A 352 11.93 21.85 4.41
#